data_AF-V6CLJ9-F1
#
_entry.id   AF-V6CLJ9-F1
#
_cell.length_a   1.000
_cell.length_b   1.000
_cell.length_c   1.000
_cell.angle_alpha   90.00
_cell.angle_beta   90.00
_cell.angle_gamma   90.00
#
_symmetry.space_group_name_H-M   'P 1'
#
loop_
_entity.id
_entity.type
_entity.pdbx_description
1 polymer ?
#
loop_
_entity_poly.entity_id
_entity_poly.type
_entity_poly.pdbx_seq_one_letter_code
_entity_poly.pdbx_strand_id
1 'polypeptide(L)'
;MRITPHAQDTGGFFVALIEKVSETSFDPSAANGPAWKKKKMFKDEPFTFLKLDDERWNDIRNHYGVDESFLYQNLFSRRLESNDANSRQLFYANDAVKNFVKENMSKVSIQNAGMKMFSRTEGKVENTRFRLSQEGIRYLFKFMQKQKVKIGTEDMLFMLKSDENLVPLEKLECKGDVRKQQNGTVVVYCDDDEPVCTWVGYHTIAPYISKEERLHLLRMMGVDCAEIELLMKSKRKEKAAQDREAAWARKEEAAKAAEPSSSSTDAPESAETLEIPEENVQEMTE
;
A
#
# COMPACT_ATOMS: atom_id res chain seq x y z
N MET A 1 -34.43 5.01 -8.27
CA MET A 1 -34.11 5.42 -9.65
C MET A 1 -33.64 4.21 -10.46
N ARG A 2 -33.98 4.12 -11.75
CA ARG A 2 -33.42 3.16 -12.71
C ARG A 2 -32.76 3.97 -13.84
N ILE A 3 -31.55 3.59 -14.24
CA ILE A 3 -30.83 4.13 -15.40
C ILE A 3 -30.73 2.96 -16.39
N THR A 4 -31.33 3.12 -17.57
CA THR A 4 -31.24 2.14 -18.66
C THR A 4 -30.05 2.47 -19.56
N PRO A 5 -29.39 1.47 -20.19
CA PRO A 5 -28.20 1.73 -21.01
C PRO A 5 -28.41 2.79 -22.10
N HIS A 6 -29.57 2.73 -22.78
CA HIS A 6 -29.95 3.66 -23.84
C HIS A 6 -30.26 5.09 -23.39
N ALA A 7 -30.39 5.36 -22.09
CA ALA A 7 -30.75 6.69 -21.59
C ALA A 7 -29.53 7.62 -21.43
N GLN A 8 -28.32 7.06 -21.28
CA GLN A 8 -27.07 7.80 -21.02
C GLN A 8 -25.83 7.16 -21.67
N ASP A 9 -26.01 6.28 -22.66
CA ASP A 9 -24.95 5.50 -23.35
C ASP A 9 -23.95 4.85 -22.37
N THR A 10 -24.48 4.09 -21.41
CA THR A 10 -23.73 3.62 -20.24
C THR A 10 -24.24 2.26 -19.74
N GLY A 11 -23.75 1.80 -18.58
CA GLY A 11 -24.25 0.60 -17.93
C GLY A 11 -25.73 0.70 -17.50
N GLY A 12 -26.37 -0.45 -17.27
CA GLY A 12 -27.69 -0.51 -16.65
C GLY A 12 -27.56 -0.48 -15.12
N PHE A 13 -28.19 0.49 -14.45
CA PHE A 13 -28.06 0.67 -13.00
C PHE A 13 -29.42 0.81 -12.29
N PHE A 14 -29.50 0.26 -11.08
CA PHE A 14 -30.59 0.55 -10.13
C PHE A 14 -29.99 1.22 -8.90
N VAL A 15 -30.55 2.36 -8.50
CA VAL A 15 -30.11 3.13 -7.34
C VAL A 15 -31.32 3.38 -6.43
N ALA A 16 -31.22 2.92 -5.19
CA ALA A 16 -32.17 3.22 -4.12
C ALA A 16 -31.45 3.97 -3.01
N LEU A 17 -32.06 5.06 -2.54
CA LEU A 17 -31.67 5.77 -1.33
C LEU A 17 -32.70 5.43 -0.26
N ILE A 18 -32.23 5.08 0.94
CA ILE A 18 -33.09 4.72 2.09
C ILE A 18 -32.63 5.56 3.27
N GLU A 19 -33.56 6.28 3.89
CA GLU A 19 -33.34 7.03 5.11
C GLU A 19 -33.75 6.19 6.33
N LYS A 20 -32.91 6.16 7.37
CA LYS A 20 -33.21 5.48 8.64
C LYS A 20 -33.97 6.43 9.56
N VAL A 21 -35.30 6.39 9.48
CA VAL A 21 -36.21 7.33 10.17
C VAL A 21 -36.33 7.13 11.69
N SER A 22 -35.88 6.00 12.23
CA SER A 22 -35.86 5.72 13.68
C SER A 22 -34.70 4.80 14.05
N GLU A 23 -34.36 4.73 15.33
CA GLU A 23 -33.59 3.59 15.81
C GLU A 23 -34.37 2.27 15.59
N THR A 24 -33.62 1.18 15.53
CA THR A 24 -34.15 -0.16 15.27
C THR A 24 -33.58 -1.06 16.36
N SER A 25 -34.44 -1.75 17.11
CA SER A 25 -34.01 -2.74 18.09
C SER A 25 -33.32 -3.90 17.37
N PHE A 26 -32.00 -3.87 17.32
CA PHE A 26 -31.20 -4.97 16.82
C PHE A 26 -31.24 -6.11 17.84
N ASP A 27 -32.12 -7.09 17.60
CA ASP A 27 -32.08 -8.35 18.35
C ASP A 27 -30.80 -9.12 17.95
N PRO A 28 -29.86 -9.38 18.86
CA PRO A 28 -28.68 -10.18 18.56
C PRO A 28 -29.02 -11.63 18.16
N SER A 29 -30.21 -12.14 18.52
CA SER A 29 -30.67 -13.47 18.11
C SER A 29 -31.08 -13.52 16.62
N ALA A 30 -31.56 -12.40 16.06
CA ALA A 30 -31.85 -12.29 14.62
C ALA A 30 -30.58 -12.29 13.75
N ALA A 31 -29.40 -12.08 14.35
CA ALA A 31 -28.10 -12.17 13.68
C ALA A 31 -27.61 -13.62 13.45
N ASN A 32 -28.45 -14.64 13.72
CA ASN A 32 -28.20 -16.06 13.45
C ASN A 32 -28.25 -16.40 11.94
N GLY A 33 -27.43 -15.72 11.14
CA GLY A 33 -26.97 -16.27 9.87
C GLY A 33 -26.19 -17.58 10.10
N PRO A 34 -26.01 -18.44 9.07
CA PRO A 34 -25.32 -19.72 9.22
C PRO A 34 -23.95 -19.47 9.83
N ALA A 35 -23.70 -20.06 11.01
CA ALA A 35 -22.57 -19.71 11.85
C ALA A 35 -21.25 -19.80 11.07
N TRP A 36 -20.73 -18.65 10.63
CA TRP A 36 -19.45 -18.55 9.96
C TRP A 36 -18.43 -19.10 10.93
N LYS A 37 -18.00 -20.35 10.69
CA LYS A 37 -16.98 -21.02 11.49
C LYS A 37 -15.86 -20.02 11.62
N LYS A 38 -15.54 -19.61 12.87
CA LYS A 38 -14.46 -18.66 13.17
C LYS A 38 -13.13 -19.35 12.83
N LYS A 39 -12.84 -19.50 11.52
CA LYS A 39 -11.51 -19.69 10.96
C LYS A 39 -10.64 -18.74 11.75
N LYS A 40 -9.64 -19.26 12.46
CA LYS A 40 -8.72 -18.45 13.28
C LYS A 40 -8.34 -17.24 12.44
N MET A 41 -8.91 -16.08 12.76
CA MET A 41 -8.64 -14.88 11.98
C MET A 41 -7.13 -14.68 12.08
N PHE A 42 -6.47 -14.53 10.93
CA PHE A 42 -5.09 -14.08 10.94
C PHE A 42 -5.09 -12.80 11.76
N LYS A 43 -4.37 -12.84 12.88
CA LYS A 43 -4.48 -11.82 13.92
C LYS A 43 -3.73 -10.59 13.39
N ASP A 44 -4.46 -9.79 12.61
CA ASP A 44 -3.96 -8.61 11.91
C ASP A 44 -3.08 -7.78 12.86
N GLU A 45 -1.92 -7.32 12.39
CA GLU A 45 -1.07 -6.45 13.20
C GLU A 45 -1.89 -5.20 13.59
N PRO A 46 -1.96 -4.85 14.89
CA PRO A 46 -2.90 -3.86 15.36
C PRO A 46 -2.51 -2.45 14.93
N PHE A 47 -3.46 -1.53 15.07
CA PHE A 47 -3.34 -0.15 14.66
C PHE A 47 -2.85 0.71 15.84
N THR A 48 -1.53 0.80 16.01
CA THR A 48 -0.90 1.62 17.06
C THR A 48 -0.78 3.06 16.58
N PHE A 49 -1.66 3.92 17.10
CA PHE A 49 -1.62 5.37 16.88
C PHE A 49 -0.47 6.02 17.64
N LEU A 50 0.08 7.11 17.09
CA LEU A 50 1.11 7.89 17.77
C LEU A 50 0.59 8.43 19.10
N LYS A 51 1.48 8.48 20.10
CA LYS A 51 1.20 9.08 21.40
C LYS A 51 1.34 10.60 21.34
N LEU A 52 0.90 11.28 22.40
CA LEU A 52 1.29 12.66 22.63
C LEU A 52 2.83 12.72 22.73
N ASP A 53 3.43 13.76 22.17
CA ASP A 53 4.87 14.08 22.25
C ASP A 53 5.82 13.01 21.67
N ASP A 54 5.35 12.23 20.69
CA ASP A 54 6.14 11.20 19.99
C ASP A 54 7.38 11.77 19.28
N GLU A 55 8.57 11.28 19.63
CA GLU A 55 9.86 11.72 19.05
C GLU A 55 9.89 11.64 17.52
N ARG A 56 9.22 10.65 16.92
CA ARG A 56 9.16 10.48 15.46
C ARG A 56 8.39 11.63 14.82
N TRP A 57 7.33 12.10 15.48
CA TRP A 57 6.60 13.28 15.04
C TRP A 57 7.46 14.53 15.19
N ASN A 58 8.20 14.70 16.29
CA ASN A 58 9.08 15.86 16.48
C ASN A 58 10.18 15.94 15.40
N ASP A 59 10.83 14.83 15.04
CA ASP A 59 11.77 14.74 13.91
C ASP A 59 11.11 15.14 12.57
N ILE A 60 9.91 14.62 12.28
CA ILE A 60 9.13 14.93 11.07
C ILE A 60 8.74 16.41 11.02
N ARG A 61 8.11 16.92 12.10
CA ARG A 61 7.59 18.28 12.21
C ARG A 61 8.70 19.30 12.03
N ASN A 62 9.84 19.11 12.69
CA ASN A 62 10.96 20.04 12.64
C ASN A 62 11.64 20.09 11.27
N HIS A 63 11.77 18.94 10.58
CA HIS A 63 12.39 18.85 9.27
C HIS A 63 11.50 19.39 8.13
N TYR A 64 10.23 18.94 8.05
CA TYR A 64 9.28 19.38 7.01
C TYR A 64 8.56 20.70 7.35
N GLY A 65 8.74 21.21 8.57
CA GLY A 65 8.10 22.44 9.04
C GLY A 65 6.58 22.31 9.05
N VAL A 66 6.04 21.25 9.66
CA VAL A 66 4.60 21.00 9.69
C VAL A 66 3.91 21.82 10.78
N ASP A 67 2.80 22.45 10.42
CA ASP A 67 1.96 23.26 11.30
C ASP A 67 1.20 22.44 12.37
N GLU A 68 0.80 23.10 13.46
CA GLU A 68 0.11 22.50 14.61
C GLU A 68 -1.36 22.16 14.33
N SER A 69 -1.97 22.72 13.27
CA SER A 69 -3.31 22.31 12.81
C SER A 69 -3.35 20.90 12.20
N PHE A 70 -2.19 20.28 11.93
CA PHE A 70 -2.13 18.88 11.50
C PHE A 70 -2.31 17.93 12.69
N LEU A 71 -3.38 17.12 12.66
CA LEU A 71 -3.76 16.19 13.73
C LEU A 71 -2.84 14.95 13.82
N TYR A 72 -1.58 15.15 14.20
CA TYR A 72 -0.54 14.12 14.16
C TYR A 72 -0.85 12.87 15.00
N GLN A 73 -1.67 12.98 16.05
CA GLN A 73 -2.15 11.85 16.84
C GLN A 73 -3.04 10.87 16.03
N ASN A 74 -3.41 11.23 14.79
CA ASN A 74 -4.14 10.37 13.86
C ASN A 74 -3.20 9.63 12.89
N LEU A 75 -1.89 9.86 13.00
CA LEU A 75 -0.88 8.96 12.45
C LEU A 75 -0.84 7.66 13.25
N PHE A 76 -0.57 6.54 12.57
CA PHE A 76 -0.43 5.22 13.17
C PHE A 76 0.51 4.30 12.38
N SER A 77 0.95 3.23 13.01
CA SER A 77 1.56 2.06 12.36
C SER A 77 0.64 0.85 12.44
N ARG A 78 0.86 -0.13 11.55
CA ARG A 78 0.23 -1.45 11.60
C ARG A 78 1.22 -2.42 12.26
N ARG A 79 1.38 -2.32 13.58
CA ARG A 79 2.38 -3.01 14.41
C ARG A 79 1.84 -3.21 15.83
N LEU A 80 2.36 -4.21 16.53
CA LEU A 80 2.28 -4.25 17.99
C LEU A 80 3.05 -3.08 18.61
N GLU A 81 2.49 -2.46 19.66
CA GLU A 81 3.07 -1.31 20.37
C GLU A 81 4.51 -1.55 20.85
N SER A 82 4.82 -2.77 21.30
CA SER A 82 6.17 -3.21 21.69
C SER A 82 7.20 -3.22 20.55
N ASN A 83 6.78 -3.05 19.30
CA ASN A 83 7.63 -3.06 18.10
C ASN A 83 7.29 -1.89 17.13
N ASP A 84 6.57 -0.88 17.62
CA ASP A 84 6.16 0.32 16.87
C ASP A 84 7.33 1.29 16.64
N ALA A 85 8.28 1.37 17.58
CA ALA A 85 9.55 2.10 17.41
C ALA A 85 10.37 1.62 16.19
N ASN A 86 10.10 0.41 15.69
CA ASN A 86 10.68 -0.17 14.47
C ASN A 86 9.74 -0.13 13.25
N SER A 87 8.64 0.62 13.30
CA SER A 87 7.74 0.75 12.15
C SER A 87 8.48 1.29 10.93
N ARG A 88 8.20 0.68 9.77
CA ARG A 88 8.72 1.09 8.47
C ARG A 88 7.84 2.13 7.76
N GLN A 89 6.60 2.34 8.22
CA GLN A 89 5.62 3.22 7.58
C GLN A 89 4.73 3.88 8.63
N LEU A 90 4.26 5.10 8.34
CA LEU A 90 3.21 5.76 9.12
C LEU A 90 2.06 6.14 8.18
N PHE A 91 0.86 5.73 8.57
CA PHE A 91 -0.40 5.98 7.88
C PHE A 91 -1.20 7.03 8.65
N TYR A 92 -2.13 7.72 8.01
CA TYR A 92 -3.01 8.73 8.63
C TYR A 92 -4.48 8.40 8.38
N ALA A 93 -5.28 8.50 9.43
CA ALA A 93 -6.73 8.45 9.37
C ALA A 93 -7.35 9.83 9.72
N ASN A 94 -8.61 10.06 9.37
CA ASN A 94 -9.40 11.07 10.06
C ASN A 94 -9.97 10.49 11.37
N ASP A 95 -10.56 11.32 12.22
CA ASP A 95 -11.05 10.89 13.54
C ASP A 95 -12.15 9.83 13.44
N ALA A 96 -13.02 9.91 12.42
CA ALA A 96 -14.05 8.90 12.16
C ALA A 96 -13.46 7.51 11.89
N VAL A 97 -12.46 7.41 11.00
CA VAL A 97 -11.76 6.15 10.71
C VAL A 97 -10.92 5.70 11.90
N LYS A 98 -10.26 6.61 12.62
CA LYS A 98 -9.50 6.32 13.85
C LYS A 98 -10.38 5.71 14.93
N ASN A 99 -11.56 6.26 15.18
CA ASN A 99 -12.49 5.76 16.19
C ASN A 99 -13.06 4.40 15.76
N PHE A 100 -13.52 4.28 14.51
CA PHE A 100 -13.97 2.99 13.94
C PHE A 100 -12.91 1.88 14.10
N VAL A 101 -11.65 2.17 13.75
CA VAL A 101 -10.52 1.23 13.89
C VAL A 101 -10.30 0.85 15.35
N LYS A 102 -10.25 1.82 16.28
CA LYS A 102 -10.08 1.56 17.72
C LYS A 102 -11.17 0.67 18.29
N GLU A 103 -12.42 0.89 17.91
CA GLU A 103 -13.57 0.15 18.44
C GLU A 103 -13.77 -1.25 17.82
N ASN A 104 -13.22 -1.49 16.61
CA ASN A 104 -13.56 -2.68 15.82
C ASN A 104 -12.38 -3.56 15.39
N MET A 105 -11.11 -3.14 15.53
CA MET A 105 -9.95 -3.97 15.13
C MET A 105 -9.83 -5.32 15.84
N SER A 106 -10.52 -5.51 16.97
CA SER A 106 -10.60 -6.78 17.71
C SER A 106 -11.81 -7.66 17.32
N LYS A 107 -12.74 -7.11 16.54
CA LYS A 107 -14.02 -7.74 16.14
C LYS A 107 -14.09 -8.04 14.64
N VAL A 108 -13.43 -7.21 13.83
CA VAL A 108 -13.44 -7.23 12.36
C VAL A 108 -12.00 -7.25 11.86
N SER A 109 -11.69 -8.06 10.84
CA SER A 109 -10.41 -8.02 10.15
C SER A 109 -10.33 -6.75 9.29
N ILE A 110 -9.54 -5.78 9.72
CA ILE A 110 -9.33 -4.52 9.01
C ILE A 110 -8.00 -4.64 8.25
N GLN A 111 -8.10 -4.88 6.93
CA GLN A 111 -6.92 -5.07 6.08
C GLN A 111 -6.14 -3.76 5.88
N ASN A 112 -6.82 -2.70 5.44
CA ASN A 112 -6.27 -1.36 5.23
C ASN A 112 -7.11 -0.32 5.98
N ALA A 113 -6.47 0.76 6.42
CA ALA A 113 -7.14 1.97 6.92
C ALA A 113 -6.28 3.19 6.57
N GLY A 114 -6.91 4.37 6.44
CA GLY A 114 -6.20 5.63 6.20
C GLY A 114 -5.43 5.68 4.87
N MET A 115 -4.44 6.58 4.81
CA MET A 115 -3.50 6.76 3.70
C MET A 115 -2.05 6.72 4.21
N LYS A 116 -1.10 6.21 3.42
CA LYS A 116 0.33 6.17 3.77
C LYS A 116 0.95 7.56 3.63
N MET A 117 1.32 8.17 4.76
CA MET A 117 1.95 9.51 4.80
C MET A 117 3.47 9.47 4.72
N PHE A 118 4.08 8.57 5.48
CA PHE A 118 5.54 8.52 5.63
C PHE A 118 6.08 7.10 5.49
N SER A 119 7.31 6.98 4.99
CA SER A 119 8.07 5.73 4.93
C SER A 119 9.44 5.93 5.57
N ARG A 120 9.90 4.96 6.35
CA ARG A 120 11.18 5.04 7.05
C ARG A 120 12.35 4.84 6.10
N THR A 121 13.42 5.60 6.32
CA THR A 121 14.76 5.40 5.76
C THR A 121 15.65 4.69 6.79
N GLU A 122 16.63 3.91 6.32
CA GLU A 122 17.47 3.11 7.21
C GLU A 122 18.43 4.00 8.02
N GLY A 123 19.11 4.92 7.34
CA GLY A 123 19.78 6.07 7.94
C GLY A 123 18.81 7.20 8.34
N LYS A 124 19.24 8.05 9.28
CA LYS A 124 18.69 9.40 9.47
C LYS A 124 19.32 10.31 8.40
N VAL A 125 18.52 11.03 7.65
CA VAL A 125 18.98 11.98 6.62
C VAL A 125 18.64 13.38 7.12
N GLU A 126 19.66 14.23 7.24
CA GLU A 126 19.63 15.48 7.99
C GLU A 126 18.93 15.28 9.35
N ASN A 127 17.70 15.77 9.50
CA ASN A 127 16.96 15.82 10.75
C ASN A 127 15.83 14.78 10.87
N THR A 128 15.66 13.84 9.92
CA THR A 128 14.58 12.83 10.03
C THR A 128 14.95 11.43 9.52
N ARG A 129 14.27 10.41 10.04
CA ARG A 129 14.29 9.02 9.52
C ARG A 129 13.08 8.70 8.62
N PHE A 130 12.26 9.69 8.26
CA PHE A 130 11.02 9.47 7.52
C PHE A 130 10.96 10.32 6.25
N ARG A 131 10.87 9.67 5.09
CA ARG A 131 10.53 10.31 3.81
C ARG A 131 9.02 10.40 3.63
N LEU A 132 8.58 11.40 2.88
CA LEU A 132 7.20 11.57 2.43
C LEU A 132 6.77 10.46 1.45
N SER A 133 5.45 10.35 1.27
CA SER A 133 4.76 9.45 0.37
C SER A 133 3.90 10.25 -0.60
N GLN A 134 3.93 9.93 -1.90
CA GLN A 134 3.12 10.61 -2.92
C GLN A 134 1.60 10.54 -2.64
N GLU A 135 1.18 9.46 -1.99
CA GLU A 135 -0.20 9.24 -1.56
C GLU A 135 -0.65 10.26 -0.50
N GLY A 136 0.23 10.57 0.46
CA GLY A 136 -0.08 11.44 1.59
C GLY A 136 0.24 12.93 1.37
N ILE A 137 1.15 13.26 0.43
CA ILE A 137 1.57 14.66 0.24
C ILE A 137 0.41 15.56 -0.22
N ARG A 138 -0.53 15.05 -1.04
CA ARG A 138 -1.76 15.77 -1.43
C ARG A 138 -2.58 16.28 -0.23
N TYR A 139 -2.51 15.59 0.92
CA TYR A 139 -3.14 16.05 2.16
C TYR A 139 -2.18 16.87 3.05
N LEU A 140 -0.90 16.49 3.12
CA LEU A 140 0.09 17.13 4.01
C LEU A 140 0.55 18.52 3.53
N PHE A 141 0.60 18.75 2.21
CA PHE A 141 1.30 19.86 1.58
C PHE A 141 0.91 21.24 2.13
N LYS A 142 -0.41 21.47 2.33
CA LYS A 142 -0.97 22.70 2.92
C LYS A 142 -0.52 22.99 4.36
N PHE A 143 -0.04 21.99 5.09
CA PHE A 143 0.49 22.11 6.45
C PHE A 143 2.03 22.26 6.47
N MET A 144 2.73 21.99 5.36
CA MET A 144 4.20 22.04 5.29
C MET A 144 4.72 23.45 4.98
N GLN A 145 5.80 23.87 5.65
CA GLN A 145 6.47 25.15 5.39
C GLN A 145 7.95 25.02 4.98
N LYS A 146 8.56 23.82 5.05
CA LYS A 146 9.93 23.53 4.60
C LYS A 146 9.93 22.38 3.59
N GLN A 147 11.08 22.10 2.98
CA GLN A 147 11.27 20.95 2.08
C GLN A 147 10.29 20.96 0.89
N LYS A 148 9.88 22.15 0.44
CA LYS A 148 9.02 22.36 -0.73
C LYS A 148 9.60 23.44 -1.64
N VAL A 149 9.60 23.22 -2.95
CA VAL A 149 10.15 24.13 -3.96
C VAL A 149 9.16 24.26 -5.12
N LYS A 150 8.73 25.49 -5.43
CA LYS A 150 7.93 25.74 -6.63
C LYS A 150 8.87 25.75 -7.84
N ILE A 151 8.52 25.03 -8.91
CA ILE A 151 9.35 24.84 -10.09
C ILE A 151 8.61 25.23 -11.38
N GLY A 152 9.37 25.53 -12.42
CA GLY A 152 8.82 25.81 -13.75
C GLY A 152 8.20 24.56 -14.39
N THR A 153 7.22 24.77 -15.26
CA THR A 153 6.54 23.72 -16.02
C THR A 153 7.51 22.84 -16.80
N GLU A 154 8.55 23.44 -17.41
CA GLU A 154 9.56 22.71 -18.19
C GLU A 154 10.41 21.75 -17.34
N ASP A 155 10.87 22.17 -16.15
CA ASP A 155 11.59 21.31 -15.21
C ASP A 155 10.72 20.12 -14.77
N MET A 156 9.44 20.36 -14.49
CA MET A 156 8.47 19.30 -14.16
C MET A 156 8.25 18.36 -15.34
N LEU A 157 8.00 18.88 -16.55
CA LEU A 157 7.85 18.09 -17.77
C LEU A 157 9.09 17.24 -18.05
N PHE A 158 10.29 17.80 -17.88
CA PHE A 158 11.56 17.09 -18.07
C PHE A 158 11.70 15.93 -17.07
N MET A 159 11.46 16.19 -15.77
CA MET A 159 11.49 15.15 -14.75
C MET A 159 10.45 14.04 -14.97
N LEU A 160 9.24 14.39 -15.40
CA LEU A 160 8.14 13.44 -15.61
C LEU A 160 8.33 12.60 -16.89
N LYS A 161 8.79 13.21 -18.00
CA LYS A 161 9.08 12.53 -19.28
C LYS A 161 10.35 11.67 -19.24
N SER A 162 11.27 11.90 -18.30
CA SER A 162 12.48 11.09 -18.15
C SER A 162 12.16 9.62 -17.86
N ASP A 163 12.58 8.73 -18.77
CA ASP A 163 12.54 7.26 -18.60
C ASP A 163 13.47 6.82 -17.43
N GLU A 164 14.49 7.62 -17.12
CA GLU A 164 15.36 7.46 -15.95
C GLU A 164 14.76 8.14 -14.70
N ASN A 165 14.73 7.41 -13.58
CA ASN A 165 14.31 7.96 -12.29
C ASN A 165 15.36 8.87 -11.62
N LEU A 166 16.63 8.89 -12.07
CA LEU A 166 17.70 9.68 -11.45
C LEU A 166 18.05 10.89 -12.33
N VAL A 167 17.19 11.92 -12.30
CA VAL A 167 17.33 13.09 -13.17
C VAL A 167 18.53 13.93 -12.73
N PRO A 168 19.52 14.23 -13.60
CA PRO A 168 20.68 15.03 -13.22
C PRO A 168 20.29 16.48 -12.90
N LEU A 169 20.61 16.95 -11.69
CA LEU A 169 20.26 18.31 -11.23
C LEU A 169 20.80 19.40 -12.16
N GLU A 170 21.97 19.20 -12.78
CA GLU A 170 22.56 20.23 -13.65
C GLU A 170 21.74 20.55 -14.90
N LYS A 171 20.80 19.68 -15.31
CA LYS A 171 19.87 19.87 -16.43
C LYS A 171 18.60 20.66 -16.06
N LEU A 172 18.40 21.00 -14.79
CA LEU A 172 17.21 21.69 -14.28
C LEU A 172 17.53 23.15 -13.91
N GLU A 173 16.57 24.05 -14.09
CA GLU A 173 16.71 25.45 -13.68
C GLU A 173 16.59 25.61 -12.16
N CYS A 174 15.63 24.92 -11.54
CA CYS A 174 15.37 24.93 -10.10
C CYS A 174 16.49 24.36 -9.22
N LYS A 175 17.59 23.85 -9.81
CA LYS A 175 18.70 23.21 -9.09
C LYS A 175 19.30 24.07 -7.97
N GLY A 176 19.24 25.39 -8.11
CA GLY A 176 19.66 26.33 -7.07
C GLY A 176 18.77 26.28 -5.84
N ASP A 177 17.46 26.26 -6.01
CA ASP A 177 16.47 26.25 -4.93
C ASP A 177 16.26 24.87 -4.31
N VAL A 178 16.35 23.82 -5.14
CA VAL A 178 16.40 22.43 -4.66
C VAL A 178 17.61 22.22 -3.74
N ARG A 179 18.80 22.68 -4.12
CA ARG A 179 20.01 22.56 -3.28
C ARG A 179 19.92 23.31 -1.95
N LYS A 180 19.12 24.39 -1.85
CA LYS A 180 18.87 25.10 -0.58
C LYS A 180 18.09 24.26 0.43
N GLN A 181 17.37 23.22 0.01
CA GLN A 181 16.63 22.32 0.90
C GLN A 181 17.49 21.19 1.52
N GLN A 182 18.79 21.10 1.16
CA GLN A 182 19.70 20.00 1.55
C GLN A 182 19.34 18.65 0.87
N ASN A 183 20.07 17.59 1.22
CA ASN A 183 19.81 16.24 0.70
C ASN A 183 18.64 15.59 1.46
N GLY A 184 17.85 14.75 0.78
CA GLY A 184 16.72 14.06 1.41
C GLY A 184 15.44 14.15 0.58
N THR A 185 14.29 14.39 1.21
CA THR A 185 13.00 14.39 0.51
C THR A 185 12.48 15.81 0.31
N VAL A 186 12.46 16.26 -0.95
CA VAL A 186 11.97 17.59 -1.34
C VAL A 186 10.70 17.43 -2.18
N VAL A 187 9.69 18.23 -1.89
CA VAL A 187 8.44 18.29 -2.66
C VAL A 187 8.57 19.35 -3.73
N VAL A 188 8.48 18.96 -5.00
CA VAL A 188 8.46 19.90 -6.13
C VAL A 188 7.02 20.07 -6.63
N TYR A 189 6.64 21.28 -6.99
CA TYR A 189 5.28 21.58 -7.44
C TYR A 189 5.27 22.71 -8.47
N CYS A 190 4.38 22.63 -9.45
CA CYS A 190 4.01 23.77 -10.29
C CYS A 190 2.79 24.45 -9.67
N ASP A 191 1.74 23.67 -9.41
CA ASP A 191 0.53 24.09 -8.72
C ASP A 191 0.36 23.35 -7.40
N ASP A 192 -0.24 24.01 -6.41
CA ASP A 192 -0.30 23.56 -5.01
C ASP A 192 -1.17 22.30 -4.80
N ASP A 193 -2.05 21.97 -5.76
CA ASP A 193 -2.92 20.78 -5.76
C ASP A 193 -2.22 19.50 -6.32
N GLU A 194 -1.15 19.65 -7.10
CA GLU A 194 -0.40 18.54 -7.71
C GLU A 194 1.09 18.50 -7.26
N PRO A 195 1.37 18.39 -5.95
CA PRO A 195 2.73 18.28 -5.43
C PRO A 195 3.34 16.89 -5.71
N VAL A 196 4.61 16.87 -6.11
CA VAL A 196 5.39 15.66 -6.42
C VAL A 196 6.49 15.47 -5.36
N CYS A 197 6.44 14.36 -4.63
CA CYS A 197 7.53 13.93 -3.77
C CYS A 197 8.76 13.54 -4.60
N THR A 198 9.92 14.10 -4.28
CA THR A 198 11.20 13.73 -4.88
C THR A 198 12.24 13.38 -3.83
N TRP A 199 13.25 12.61 -4.21
CA TRP A 199 14.47 12.43 -3.44
C TRP A 199 15.64 13.17 -4.08
N VAL A 200 16.32 14.00 -3.30
CA VAL A 200 17.46 14.83 -3.72
C VAL A 200 18.74 14.25 -3.14
N GLY A 201 19.69 13.95 -4.02
CA GLY A 201 21.09 13.69 -3.70
C GLY A 201 22.00 14.78 -4.30
N TYR A 202 23.31 14.65 -4.06
CA TYR A 202 24.32 15.66 -4.43
C TYR A 202 24.27 16.15 -5.90
N HIS A 203 23.92 15.26 -6.83
CA HIS A 203 23.90 15.54 -8.28
C HIS A 203 22.60 15.16 -8.99
N THR A 204 21.62 14.59 -8.29
CA THR A 204 20.40 14.03 -8.90
C THR A 204 19.15 14.31 -8.06
N ILE A 205 18.01 14.41 -8.74
CA ILE A 205 16.67 14.46 -8.16
C ILE A 205 15.84 13.31 -8.74
N ALA A 206 15.02 12.67 -7.91
CA ALA A 206 14.30 11.46 -8.27
C ALA A 206 12.81 11.53 -7.89
N PRO A 207 11.88 11.68 -8.85
CA PRO A 207 10.44 11.62 -8.58
C PRO A 207 10.02 10.27 -8.01
N TYR A 208 9.49 10.26 -6.79
CA TYR A 208 9.08 9.06 -6.03
C TYR A 208 7.60 8.73 -6.28
N ILE A 209 7.26 8.61 -7.56
CA ILE A 209 5.90 8.45 -8.09
C ILE A 209 5.83 7.25 -9.04
N SER A 210 4.67 6.63 -9.15
CA SER A 210 4.44 5.48 -10.05
C SER A 210 4.49 5.87 -11.53
N LYS A 211 4.58 4.87 -12.42
CA LYS A 211 4.56 5.10 -13.88
C LYS A 211 3.17 5.57 -14.34
N GLU A 212 2.15 5.07 -13.65
CA GLU A 212 0.74 5.42 -13.79
C GLU A 212 0.49 6.88 -13.34
N GLU A 213 1.08 7.33 -12.24
CA GLU A 213 1.02 8.74 -11.80
C GLU A 213 1.81 9.69 -12.71
N ARG A 214 3.01 9.30 -13.19
CA ARG A 214 3.75 10.08 -14.21
C ARG A 214 2.90 10.34 -15.43
N LEU A 215 2.24 9.30 -15.94
CA LEU A 215 1.35 9.36 -17.11
C LEU A 215 0.15 10.27 -16.84
N HIS A 216 -0.46 10.17 -15.66
CA HIS A 216 -1.57 11.03 -15.26
C HIS A 216 -1.17 12.52 -15.17
N LEU A 217 -0.07 12.83 -14.48
CA LEU A 217 0.45 14.19 -14.34
C LEU A 217 0.80 14.81 -15.70
N LEU A 218 1.49 14.10 -16.58
CA LEU A 218 1.76 14.57 -17.94
C LEU A 218 0.48 14.90 -18.71
N ARG A 219 -0.57 14.07 -18.57
CA ARG A 219 -1.87 14.31 -19.20
C ARG A 219 -2.61 15.52 -18.60
N MET A 220 -2.50 15.75 -17.29
CA MET A 220 -3.01 16.98 -16.64
C MET A 220 -2.26 18.23 -17.14
N MET A 221 -0.97 18.11 -17.43
CA MET A 221 -0.15 19.14 -18.07
C MET A 221 -0.35 19.25 -19.60
N GLY A 222 -1.39 18.63 -20.17
CA GLY A 222 -1.76 18.74 -21.59
C GLY A 222 -0.87 17.97 -22.57
N VAL A 223 0.00 17.08 -22.10
CA VAL A 223 0.91 16.30 -22.94
C VAL A 223 0.20 15.10 -23.57
N ASP A 224 0.28 14.93 -24.89
CA ASP A 224 -0.06 13.65 -25.51
C ASP A 224 0.94 12.57 -25.10
N CYS A 225 0.42 11.48 -24.55
CA CYS A 225 1.19 10.38 -24.00
C CYS A 225 0.96 9.05 -24.76
N ALA A 226 0.33 9.07 -25.94
CA ALA A 226 0.01 7.87 -26.71
C ALA A 226 1.24 6.97 -26.98
N GLU A 227 2.38 7.56 -27.32
CA GLU A 227 3.65 6.85 -27.53
C GLU A 227 4.20 6.23 -26.23
N ILE A 228 4.13 6.98 -25.13
CA ILE A 228 4.54 6.54 -23.79
C ILE A 228 3.69 5.34 -23.36
N GLU A 229 2.37 5.39 -23.56
CA GLU A 229 1.46 4.27 -23.33
C GLU A 229 1.79 3.06 -24.20
N LEU A 230 2.09 3.24 -25.50
CA LEU A 230 2.46 2.16 -26.41
C LEU A 230 3.72 1.44 -25.94
N LEU A 231 4.76 2.19 -25.58
CA LEU A 231 6.02 1.68 -25.03
C LEU A 231 5.81 0.93 -23.71
N MET A 232 4.97 1.45 -22.81
CA MET A 232 4.62 0.74 -21.57
C MET A 232 3.81 -0.53 -21.83
N LYS A 233 2.91 -0.54 -22.82
CA LYS A 233 2.12 -1.73 -23.22
C LYS A 233 3.01 -2.81 -23.83
N SER A 234 4.02 -2.45 -24.63
CA SER A 234 5.01 -3.42 -25.16
C SER A 234 5.85 -4.03 -24.03
N LYS A 235 6.50 -3.19 -23.21
CA LYS A 235 7.31 -3.62 -22.05
C LYS A 235 6.50 -4.52 -21.08
N ARG A 236 5.20 -4.27 -20.89
CA ARG A 236 4.29 -5.14 -20.12
C ARG A 236 4.01 -6.49 -20.82
N LYS A 237 3.80 -6.51 -22.14
CA LYS A 237 3.55 -7.73 -22.94
C LYS A 237 4.79 -8.64 -22.98
N GLU A 238 5.97 -8.05 -23.16
CA GLU A 238 7.28 -8.71 -23.12
C GLU A 238 7.51 -9.37 -21.75
N LYS A 239 7.38 -8.60 -20.66
CA LYS A 239 7.50 -9.17 -19.31
C LYS A 239 6.48 -10.29 -19.07
N ALA A 240 5.23 -10.11 -19.50
CA ALA A 240 4.21 -11.15 -19.36
C ALA A 240 4.49 -12.41 -20.23
N ALA A 241 5.39 -12.37 -21.21
CA ALA A 241 5.92 -13.58 -21.86
C ALA A 241 7.01 -14.23 -21.00
N GLN A 242 8.00 -13.46 -20.56
CA GLN A 242 9.11 -13.92 -19.70
C GLN A 242 8.62 -14.53 -18.38
N ASP A 243 7.66 -13.90 -17.71
CA ASP A 243 7.04 -14.42 -16.47
C ASP A 243 6.32 -15.77 -16.70
N ARG A 244 5.79 -16.02 -17.91
CA ARG A 244 5.18 -17.31 -18.29
C ARG A 244 6.22 -18.38 -18.62
N GLU A 245 7.28 -18.04 -19.33
CA GLU A 245 8.40 -18.95 -19.60
C GLU A 245 9.10 -19.37 -18.30
N ALA A 246 9.38 -18.42 -17.40
CA ALA A 246 9.95 -18.71 -16.08
C ALA A 246 9.02 -19.55 -15.19
N ALA A 247 7.70 -19.36 -15.28
CA ALA A 247 6.71 -20.19 -14.58
C ALA A 247 6.59 -21.60 -15.20
N TRP A 248 6.86 -21.77 -16.50
CA TRP A 248 6.92 -23.07 -17.16
C TRP A 248 8.20 -23.83 -16.80
N ALA A 249 9.37 -23.18 -16.90
CA ALA A 249 10.65 -23.77 -16.52
C ALA A 249 10.64 -24.31 -15.08
N ARG A 250 10.13 -23.53 -14.11
CA ARG A 250 9.96 -23.97 -12.72
C ARG A 250 9.03 -25.17 -12.54
N LYS A 251 8.04 -25.36 -13.43
CA LYS A 251 7.20 -26.57 -13.42
C LYS A 251 7.93 -27.78 -13.98
N GLU A 252 8.73 -27.62 -15.03
CA GLU A 252 9.57 -28.72 -15.54
C GLU A 252 10.65 -29.13 -14.55
N GLU A 253 11.30 -28.18 -13.88
CA GLU A 253 12.27 -28.47 -12.80
C GLU A 253 11.59 -29.20 -11.64
N ALA A 254 10.42 -28.74 -11.20
CA ALA A 254 9.65 -29.40 -10.13
C ALA A 254 9.14 -30.79 -10.54
N ALA A 255 8.84 -31.03 -11.82
CA ALA A 255 8.46 -32.35 -12.33
C ALA A 255 9.66 -33.31 -12.40
N LYS A 256 10.80 -32.85 -12.93
CA LYS A 256 12.05 -33.64 -12.99
C LYS A 256 12.59 -33.97 -11.60
N ALA A 257 12.37 -33.10 -10.61
CA ALA A 257 12.69 -33.36 -9.21
C ALA A 257 11.71 -34.32 -8.48
N ALA A 258 10.64 -34.77 -9.16
CA ALA A 258 9.61 -35.64 -8.60
C ALA A 258 9.56 -37.05 -9.24
N GLU A 259 10.41 -37.34 -10.23
CA GLU A 259 10.56 -38.70 -10.77
C GLU A 259 11.44 -39.57 -9.86
N PRO A 260 11.00 -40.78 -9.45
CA PRO A 260 11.74 -41.61 -8.50
C PRO A 260 12.90 -42.38 -9.16
N SER A 261 14.08 -42.34 -8.56
CA SER A 261 15.24 -43.12 -9.00
C SER A 261 15.08 -44.61 -8.67
N SER A 262 14.61 -45.41 -9.63
CA SER A 262 14.46 -46.87 -9.48
C SER A 262 15.75 -47.62 -9.82
N SER A 263 16.47 -48.13 -8.82
CA SER A 263 17.51 -49.16 -8.96
C SER A 263 17.48 -50.09 -7.75
N SER A 264 17.35 -51.41 -7.98
CA SER A 264 16.94 -52.39 -6.97
C SER A 264 17.95 -53.52 -6.75
N THR A 265 18.28 -53.79 -5.48
CA THR A 265 18.79 -55.05 -4.88
C THR A 265 18.88 -54.81 -3.36
N ASP A 266 18.61 -55.73 -2.42
CA ASP A 266 18.10 -57.12 -2.47
C ASP A 266 17.23 -57.41 -1.21
N ALA A 267 16.63 -58.61 -1.15
CA ALA A 267 15.88 -59.19 0.00
C ALA A 267 16.61 -60.46 0.51
N PRO A 268 16.17 -61.19 1.57
CA PRO A 268 15.04 -61.02 2.51
C PRO A 268 15.60 -60.69 3.93
N GLU A 269 15.08 -61.03 5.12
CA GLU A 269 13.94 -61.87 5.60
C GLU A 269 13.52 -61.39 7.00
N SER A 270 12.24 -61.42 7.40
CA SER A 270 11.59 -62.52 8.16
C SER A 270 10.16 -62.12 8.57
N ALA A 271 9.35 -63.07 9.04
CA ALA A 271 7.90 -62.87 9.22
C ALA A 271 7.42 -63.03 10.68
N GLU A 272 6.35 -62.32 11.03
CA GLU A 272 5.41 -62.70 12.09
C GLU A 272 3.99 -62.17 11.72
N THR A 273 2.93 -62.74 12.30
CA THR A 273 1.58 -62.73 11.68
C THR A 273 0.44 -62.60 12.69
N LEU A 274 -0.69 -62.01 12.24
CA LEU A 274 -2.02 -62.03 12.89
C LEU A 274 -2.10 -61.17 14.19
N GLU A 275 -3.26 -60.73 14.68
CA GLU A 275 -4.66 -60.96 14.26
C GLU A 275 -5.56 -59.73 14.54
N ILE A 276 -6.81 -59.74 14.05
CA ILE A 276 -7.84 -58.71 14.28
C ILE A 276 -9.11 -59.39 14.84
N PRO A 277 -9.80 -58.79 15.83
CA PRO A 277 -11.23 -59.02 16.05
C PRO A 277 -12.08 -57.77 15.77
N GLU A 278 -13.31 -57.99 15.31
CA GLU A 278 -14.28 -56.95 14.92
C GLU A 278 -15.29 -56.59 16.05
N GLU A 279 -16.27 -55.76 15.66
CA GLU A 279 -17.42 -55.20 16.39
C GLU A 279 -18.01 -55.98 17.59
N ASN A 280 -18.62 -55.22 18.51
CA ASN A 280 -20.05 -55.46 18.76
C ASN A 280 -20.82 -54.18 19.12
N VAL A 281 -22.13 -54.21 18.88
CA VAL A 281 -23.11 -53.16 19.17
C VAL A 281 -23.88 -53.51 20.44
N GLN A 282 -24.26 -52.52 21.26
CA GLN A 282 -25.41 -52.69 22.14
C GLN A 282 -26.13 -51.37 22.46
N GLU A 283 -27.46 -51.44 22.42
CA GLU A 283 -28.39 -50.41 22.87
C GLU A 283 -28.51 -50.41 24.40
N MET A 284 -28.95 -49.29 24.99
CA MET A 284 -29.68 -49.35 26.26
C MET A 284 -30.67 -48.18 26.35
N THR A 285 -31.92 -48.53 26.65
CA THR A 285 -33.01 -47.60 26.97
C THR A 285 -33.27 -47.62 28.48
N GLU A 286 -33.42 -46.44 29.09
CA GLU A 286 -34.55 -46.06 29.97
C GLU A 286 -34.58 -44.54 30.14
#